data_AF-A0A7W6N6M1-F1
#
_entry.id   AF-A0A7W6N6M1-F1
#
_cell.length_a   1.000
_cell.length_b   1.000
_cell.length_c   1.000
_cell.angle_alpha   90.00
_cell.angle_beta   90.00
_cell.angle_gamma   90.00
#
_symmetry.space_group_name_H-M   'P 1'
#
loop_
_entity.id
_entity.type
_entity.pdbx_description
1 polymer ?
#
loop_
_entity_poly.entity_id
_entity_poly.type
_entity_poly.pdbx_seq_one_letter_code
_entity_poly.pdbx_strand_id
1 'polypeptide(L)'
;MSVSTTDKKLAEVILEAYRRGFTVQSDYSRSNAEYVAMAASIGLISTRLYGNVYSREWRPTVKGLVWLENTFGVVIESDEDLDEGHD
;
A
#
# COMPACT_ATOMS: atom_id res chain seq x y z
N MET A 1 21.91 5.74 -2.89
CA MET A 1 21.70 5.99 -1.44
C MET A 1 21.33 4.67 -0.79
N SER A 2 21.82 4.39 0.42
CA SER A 2 21.38 3.20 1.18
C SER A 2 19.94 3.43 1.67
N VAL A 3 19.03 2.54 1.31
CA VAL A 3 17.63 2.56 1.78
C VAL A 3 17.59 2.35 3.29
N SER A 4 16.86 3.19 4.04
CA SER A 4 16.81 3.12 5.50
C SER A 4 15.99 1.92 6.00
N THR A 5 16.17 1.52 7.26
CA THR A 5 15.32 0.50 7.90
C THR A 5 13.84 0.91 7.90
N THR A 6 13.57 2.20 8.10
CA THR A 6 12.22 2.76 8.06
C THR A 6 11.60 2.63 6.68
N ASP A 7 12.33 2.95 5.62
CA ASP A 7 11.83 2.82 4.24
C ASP A 7 11.47 1.37 3.92
N LYS A 8 12.29 0.40 4.36
CA LYS A 8 11.98 -1.02 4.19
C LYS A 8 10.68 -1.41 4.89
N LYS A 9 10.44 -0.91 6.11
CA LYS A 9 9.21 -1.17 6.86
C LYS A 9 7.98 -0.51 6.24
N LEU A 10 8.12 0.71 5.73
CA LEU A 10 7.05 1.36 4.98
C LEU A 10 6.72 0.58 3.70
N ALA A 11 7.74 0.10 2.98
CA ALA A 11 7.53 -0.73 1.81
C ALA A 11 6.77 -2.03 2.11
N GLU A 12 7.13 -2.71 3.20
CA GLU A 12 6.40 -3.91 3.67
C GLU A 12 4.91 -3.61 3.90
N VAL A 13 4.59 -2.49 4.54
CA VAL A 13 3.19 -2.09 4.81
C VAL A 13 2.43 -1.78 3.52
N ILE A 14 3.06 -1.10 2.55
CA ILE A 14 2.41 -0.75 1.28
C ILE A 14 2.19 -2.01 0.44
N LEU A 15 3.19 -2.90 0.35
CA LEU A 15 3.08 -4.16 -0.38
C LEU A 15 2.03 -5.08 0.22
N GLU A 16 1.94 -5.12 1.55
CA GLU A 16 0.87 -5.83 2.26
C GLU A 16 -0.52 -5.29 1.89
N ALA A 17 -0.69 -3.96 1.96
CA ALA A 17 -1.94 -3.29 1.60
C ALA A 17 -2.32 -3.54 0.14
N TYR A 18 -1.33 -3.59 -0.75
CA TYR A 18 -1.52 -3.84 -2.18
C TYR A 18 -1.94 -5.29 -2.46
N ARG A 19 -1.20 -6.27 -1.94
CA ARG A 19 -1.39 -7.69 -2.26
C ARG A 19 -2.69 -8.28 -1.74
N ARG A 20 -3.08 -7.93 -0.51
CA ARG A 20 -4.27 -8.52 0.12
C ARG A 20 -5.21 -7.50 0.75
N GLY A 21 -4.73 -6.28 1.00
CA GLY A 21 -5.40 -5.37 1.92
C GLY A 21 -5.39 -5.93 3.34
N PHE A 22 -5.47 -5.06 4.35
CA PHE A 22 -5.62 -5.52 5.72
C PHE A 22 -6.53 -4.60 6.51
N THR A 23 -7.35 -5.16 7.40
CA THR A 23 -8.30 -4.36 8.16
C THR A 23 -7.59 -3.47 9.16
N VAL A 24 -8.19 -2.29 9.44
CA VAL A 24 -7.64 -1.29 10.39
C VAL A 24 -7.38 -1.87 11.78
N GLN A 25 -8.16 -2.88 12.18
CA GLN A 25 -8.06 -3.54 13.47
C GLN A 25 -7.47 -4.96 13.39
N SER A 26 -6.82 -5.33 12.29
CA SER A 26 -6.13 -6.62 12.16
C SER A 26 -4.92 -6.70 13.09
N ASP A 27 -4.48 -7.93 13.40
CA ASP A 27 -3.25 -8.16 14.16
C ASP A 27 -2.01 -7.64 13.42
N TYR A 28 -2.03 -7.66 12.08
CA TYR A 28 -1.00 -7.02 11.27
C TYR A 28 -0.95 -5.51 11.52
N SER A 29 -2.11 -4.84 11.49
CA SER A 29 -2.19 -3.40 11.74
C SER A 29 -1.74 -3.04 13.16
N ARG A 30 -2.04 -3.88 14.16
CA ARG A 30 -1.59 -3.68 15.55
C ARG A 30 -0.08 -3.87 15.71
N SER A 31 0.46 -4.92 15.09
CA SER A 31 1.89 -5.27 15.19
C SER A 31 2.78 -4.26 14.46
N ASN A 32 2.24 -3.56 13.46
CA ASN A 32 2.94 -2.56 12.66
C ASN A 32 2.37 -1.14 12.85
N ALA A 33 1.68 -0.88 13.97
CA ALA A 33 0.86 0.32 14.16
C ALA A 33 1.61 1.63 13.87
N GLU A 34 2.87 1.74 14.30
CA GLU A 34 3.72 2.91 14.05
C GLU A 34 3.95 3.16 12.55
N TYR A 35 4.28 2.11 11.80
CA TYR A 35 4.53 2.23 10.36
C TYR A 35 3.26 2.41 9.55
N VAL A 36 2.15 1.80 9.97
CA VAL A 36 0.82 2.05 9.40
C VAL A 36 0.43 3.51 9.59
N ALA A 37 0.61 4.05 10.80
CA ALA A 37 0.35 5.45 11.09
C ALA A 37 1.24 6.37 10.25
N MET A 38 2.55 6.12 10.18
CA MET A 38 3.46 6.87 9.32
C MET A 38 3.01 6.84 7.86
N ALA A 39 2.84 5.66 7.28
CA ALA A 39 2.44 5.47 5.88
C ALA A 39 1.12 6.20 5.56
N ALA A 40 0.14 6.15 6.48
CA ALA A 40 -1.11 6.87 6.33
C ALA A 40 -0.91 8.40 6.39
N SER A 41 -0.14 8.89 7.36
CA SER A 41 0.11 10.33 7.55
C SER A 41 0.84 10.98 6.37
N ILE A 42 1.75 10.25 5.71
CA ILE A 42 2.41 10.73 4.49
C ILE A 42 1.65 10.34 3.20
N GLY A 43 0.49 9.69 3.31
CA GLY A 43 -0.43 9.42 2.21
C GLY A 43 -0.01 8.28 1.29
N LEU A 44 0.78 7.32 1.76
CA LEU A 44 1.17 6.13 0.99
C LEU A 44 0.10 5.03 1.03
N ILE A 45 -0.68 4.97 2.11
CA ILE A 45 -1.86 4.11 2.23
C ILE A 45 -3.06 4.94 2.70
N SER A 46 -4.26 4.45 2.44
CA SER A 46 -5.51 5.07 2.90
C SER A 46 -6.62 4.04 3.03
N THR A 47 -7.59 4.32 3.88
CA THR A 47 -8.89 3.63 3.88
C THR A 47 -9.90 4.32 2.95
N ARG A 48 -9.60 5.53 2.47
CA ARG A 48 -10.48 6.29 1.58
C ARG A 48 -10.48 5.64 0.19
N LEU A 49 -11.65 5.30 -0.32
CA LEU A 49 -11.81 4.73 -1.67
C LEU A 49 -12.05 5.84 -2.69
N TYR A 50 -13.11 6.63 -2.50
CA TYR A 50 -13.46 7.79 -3.33
C TYR A 50 -14.37 8.73 -2.55
N GLY A 51 -14.39 10.03 -2.88
CA GLY A 51 -15.29 10.99 -2.21
C GLY A 51 -15.19 10.92 -0.68
N ASN A 52 -16.31 10.77 0.03
CA ASN A 52 -16.34 10.52 1.49
C ASN A 52 -16.63 9.04 1.83
N VAL A 53 -16.28 8.12 0.94
CA VAL A 53 -16.45 6.68 1.12
C VAL A 53 -15.14 6.07 1.62
N TYR A 54 -15.25 5.29 2.69
CA TYR A 54 -14.13 4.68 3.39
C TYR A 54 -14.34 3.17 3.53
N SER A 55 -13.29 2.41 3.29
CA SER A 55 -13.19 0.98 3.59
C SER A 55 -12.79 0.76 5.05
N ARG A 56 -12.96 -0.47 5.52
CA ARG A 56 -12.38 -0.96 6.79
C ARG A 56 -10.97 -1.50 6.60
N GLU A 57 -10.46 -1.49 5.37
CA GLU A 57 -9.14 -1.98 4.98
C GLU A 57 -8.22 -0.84 4.54
N TRP A 58 -6.95 -0.98 4.90
CA TRP A 58 -5.87 -0.21 4.33
C TRP A 58 -5.60 -0.67 2.90
N ARG A 59 -5.58 0.29 1.98
CA ARG A 59 -5.23 0.12 0.57
C ARG A 59 -4.10 1.09 0.20
N PRO A 60 -3.22 0.73 -0.75
CA PRO A 60 -2.21 1.66 -1.22
C PRO A 60 -2.88 2.82 -1.97
N THR A 61 -2.32 4.01 -1.85
CA THR A 61 -2.66 5.11 -2.74
C THR A 61 -1.78 5.05 -3.98
N VAL A 62 -2.15 5.78 -5.04
CA VAL A 62 -1.27 5.98 -6.21
C VAL A 62 0.10 6.52 -5.78
N LYS A 63 0.13 7.44 -4.81
CA LYS A 63 1.37 7.98 -4.24
C LYS A 63 2.22 6.88 -3.58
N GLY A 64 1.58 5.94 -2.87
CA GLY A 64 2.25 4.78 -2.26
C GLY A 64 2.93 3.88 -3.28
N LEU A 65 2.24 3.58 -4.37
CA LEU A 65 2.76 2.72 -5.45
C LEU A 65 3.95 3.39 -6.17
N VAL A 66 3.81 4.67 -6.54
CA VAL A 66 4.89 5.46 -7.15
C VAL A 66 6.10 5.59 -6.21
N TRP A 67 5.86 5.71 -4.90
CA TRP A 67 6.95 5.75 -3.93
C TRP A 67 7.71 4.41 -3.85
N LEU A 68 7.01 3.27 -3.90
CA LEU A 68 7.61 1.94 -3.95
C LEU A 68 8.51 1.77 -5.18
N GLU A 69 8.00 2.13 -6.36
CA GLU A 69 8.73 2.05 -7.62
C GLU A 69 10.02 2.87 -7.57
N ASN A 70 9.93 4.13 -7.15
CA ASN A 70 11.09 5.04 -7.07
C ASN A 70 12.13 4.62 -6.03
N THR A 71 11.70 4.02 -4.91
CA THR A 71 12.59 3.70 -3.79
C THR A 71 13.24 2.32 -3.94
N PHE A 72 12.54 1.37 -4.57
CA PHE A 72 12.95 -0.04 -4.61
C PHE A 72 13.02 -0.63 -6.03
N GLY A 73 12.65 0.11 -7.08
CA GLY A 73 12.60 -0.41 -8.44
C GLY A 73 11.53 -1.49 -8.63
N VAL A 74 10.51 -1.51 -7.78
CA VAL A 74 9.42 -2.49 -7.87
C VAL A 74 8.45 -2.04 -8.95
N VAL A 75 8.36 -2.81 -10.03
CA VAL A 75 7.30 -2.67 -11.03
C VAL A 75 6.05 -3.34 -10.46
N ILE A 76 4.97 -2.57 -10.31
CA ILE A 76 3.69 -3.07 -9.84
C ILE A 76 2.82 -3.29 -11.07
N GLU A 77 2.65 -4.55 -11.46
CA GLU A 77 1.77 -4.95 -12.56
C GLU A 77 0.32 -4.79 -12.09
N SER A 78 -0.48 -3.97 -12.78
CA SER A 78 -1.91 -3.89 -12.51
C SER A 78 -2.63 -5.06 -13.17
N ASP A 79 -3.54 -5.71 -12.45
CA ASP A 79 -4.39 -6.79 -12.99
C ASP A 79 -5.31 -6.33 -14.16
N GLU A 80 -5.27 -5.06 -14.58
CA GLU A 80 -5.98 -4.53 -15.74
C GLU A 80 -5.43 -5.04 -17.10
N ASP A 81 -4.31 -5.76 -17.12
CA ASP A 81 -3.74 -6.38 -18.33
C ASP A 81 -4.27 -7.80 -18.63
N LEU A 82 -5.30 -8.26 -17.91
CA LEU A 82 -5.95 -9.58 -18.09
C LEU A 82 -7.31 -9.51 -18.80
N ASP A 83 -7.44 -8.73 -19.87
CA ASP A 83 -8.63 -8.80 -20.74
C ASP A 83 -8.32 -8.71 -22.25
N GLU A 84 -7.37 -9.53 -22.71
CA GLU A 84 -7.34 -9.97 -24.12
C GLU A 84 -7.54 -11.49 -24.18
N GLY A 85 -8.81 -11.91 -24.21
CA GLY A 85 -9.21 -13.31 -24.18
C GLY A 85 -10.57 -13.61 -24.81
N HIS A 86 -10.74 -13.15 -26.06
CA HIS A 86 -11.46 -13.79 -27.18
C HIS A 86 -12.42 -14.97 -26.87
N ASP A 87 -13.75 -14.75 -26.98
CA ASP A 87 -14.69 -15.27 -28.02
C ASP A 87 -16.11 -14.72 -27.83
#